data_AF-A0A8H7ZZ89-F1
#
_entry.id   AF-A0A8H7ZZ89-F1
#
_cell.length_a   1.000
_cell.length_b   1.000
_cell.length_c   1.000
_cell.angle_alpha   90.00
_cell.angle_beta   90.00
_cell.angle_gamma   90.00
#
_symmetry.space_group_name_H-M   'P 1'
#
loop_
_entity.id
_entity.type
_entity.pdbx_description
1 polymer ?
#
loop_
_entity_poly.entity_id
_entity_poly.type
_entity_poly.pdbx_seq_one_letter_code
_entity_poly.pdbx_strand_id
1 'polypeptide(L)'
;VQAELLRKEESNRGLGLNGGSGGVEVGRTGPEANEEATAMDIDSTTVRPLPTFEAISELRRLLQKRIADFQERRRRKTAPPLSRDEILQERTRKKAEMKEKLRKQRNSGTDGVPSVARKILNAEDEKKIKVRVIDSRACLSGLQRSTVSPSTPFVDAINDKFEVVFSNFVFDGENSKKSGMDVRGALKKAEAKAEKIANIAADVPAKAAEIAEENAWRRASKLARGDKPKDDVRLLKKTIRRSERGKAKSARVERTAGRS
;
A
#
# COMPACT_ATOMS: atom_id res chain seq x y z
N VAL A 1 32.78 -51.21 -2.29
CA VAL A 1 32.54 -49.83 -2.78
C VAL A 1 32.00 -49.78 -4.23
N GLN A 2 31.99 -50.88 -5.01
CA GLN A 2 31.33 -50.88 -6.34
C GLN A 2 29.97 -51.62 -6.43
N ALA A 3 29.49 -52.25 -5.35
CA ALA A 3 28.24 -53.03 -5.38
C ALA A 3 26.99 -52.30 -4.83
N GLU A 4 27.12 -51.10 -4.28
CA GLU A 4 25.98 -50.34 -3.71
C GLU A 4 25.42 -49.25 -4.63
N LEU A 5 26.09 -48.96 -5.75
CA LEU A 5 25.73 -47.87 -6.65
C LEU A 5 24.72 -48.25 -7.75
N LEU A 6 24.30 -49.52 -7.82
CA LEU A 6 23.36 -50.02 -8.85
C LEU A 6 21.93 -50.30 -8.35
N ARG A 7 21.61 -50.08 -7.06
CA ARG A 7 20.25 -50.27 -6.51
C ARG A 7 19.36 -49.02 -6.51
N LYS A 8 19.80 -47.90 -7.07
CA LYS A 8 19.06 -46.63 -7.03
C LYS A 8 18.43 -46.16 -8.35
N GLU A 9 18.50 -46.96 -9.41
CA GLU A 9 17.98 -46.55 -10.73
C GLU A 9 16.67 -47.22 -11.19
N GLU A 10 16.11 -48.18 -10.45
CA GLU A 10 14.94 -48.95 -10.95
C GLU A 10 13.59 -48.64 -10.28
N SER A 11 13.52 -47.75 -9.29
CA SER A 11 12.27 -47.50 -8.54
C SER A 11 11.40 -46.34 -9.07
N ASN A 12 11.54 -45.89 -10.31
CA ASN A 12 10.75 -44.75 -10.80
C ASN A 12 10.26 -44.84 -12.26
N ARG A 13 9.92 -46.06 -12.72
CA ARG A 13 9.17 -46.27 -13.97
C ARG A 13 7.93 -47.14 -13.69
N GLY A 14 6.76 -46.64 -14.07
CA GLY A 14 5.45 -47.28 -13.94
C GLY A 14 4.71 -46.73 -12.72
N LEU A 15 3.56 -46.06 -12.82
CA LEU A 15 2.38 -46.43 -13.61
C LEU A 15 1.63 -45.18 -14.06
N GLY A 16 1.28 -45.14 -15.34
CA GLY A 16 0.29 -44.23 -15.90
C GLY A 16 -1.08 -44.88 -15.99
N LEU A 17 -2.08 -44.00 -16.13
CA LEU A 17 -3.40 -44.18 -16.77
C LEU A 17 -4.45 -45.07 -16.07
N ASN A 18 -5.48 -44.39 -15.56
CA ASN A 18 -6.92 -44.60 -15.84
C ASN A 18 -7.68 -43.60 -14.93
N GLY A 19 -8.60 -42.75 -15.38
CA GLY A 19 -9.76 -43.02 -16.23
C GLY A 19 -11.00 -42.90 -15.35
N GLY A 20 -11.71 -41.77 -15.38
CA GLY A 20 -12.83 -41.49 -14.48
C GLY A 20 -13.67 -40.30 -14.92
N SER A 21 -14.40 -40.48 -16.01
CA SER A 21 -15.53 -39.66 -16.44
C SER A 21 -16.63 -39.66 -15.39
N GLY A 22 -16.96 -38.50 -14.83
CA GLY A 22 -18.15 -38.28 -14.00
C GLY A 22 -18.93 -37.09 -14.53
N GLY A 23 -19.79 -37.35 -15.52
CA GLY A 23 -20.82 -36.40 -15.93
C GLY A 23 -21.83 -36.25 -14.81
N VAL A 24 -22.06 -35.02 -14.35
CA VAL A 24 -23.14 -34.72 -13.40
C VAL A 24 -24.29 -34.12 -14.19
N GLU A 25 -25.40 -34.85 -14.10
CA GLU A 25 -26.67 -34.64 -14.77
C GLU A 25 -27.33 -33.29 -14.46
N VAL A 26 -28.06 -32.84 -15.48
CA VAL A 26 -28.95 -31.69 -15.48
C VAL A 26 -30.21 -32.04 -14.68
N GLY A 27 -30.22 -31.68 -13.40
CA GLY A 27 -31.41 -31.72 -12.54
C GLY A 27 -32.33 -30.52 -12.80
N ARG A 28 -33.20 -30.66 -13.80
CA ARG A 28 -34.30 -29.74 -14.13
C ARG A 28 -35.55 -30.19 -13.38
N THR A 29 -35.86 -29.57 -12.24
CA THR A 29 -37.18 -29.67 -11.60
C THR A 29 -37.54 -28.31 -10.99
N GLY A 30 -38.48 -27.62 -11.63
CA GLY A 30 -39.19 -26.50 -11.01
C GLY A 30 -40.46 -26.98 -10.31
N PRO A 31 -40.95 -26.22 -9.33
CA PRO A 31 -42.37 -26.04 -9.04
C PRO A 31 -42.78 -24.64 -9.52
N GLU A 32 -43.67 -24.56 -10.51
CA GLU A 32 -45.10 -24.31 -10.31
C GLU A 32 -45.43 -22.93 -9.73
N ALA A 33 -46.02 -22.12 -10.62
CA ALA A 33 -47.13 -21.21 -10.40
C ALA A 33 -47.15 -20.34 -9.13
N ASN A 34 -46.81 -19.07 -9.31
CA ASN A 34 -47.64 -17.99 -8.78
C ASN A 34 -47.77 -16.91 -9.87
N GLU A 35 -48.96 -16.87 -10.44
CA GLU A 35 -49.45 -15.79 -11.29
C GLU A 35 -49.74 -14.58 -10.41
N GLU A 36 -49.00 -13.50 -10.62
CA GLU A 36 -49.50 -12.16 -10.31
C GLU A 36 -48.95 -11.20 -11.37
N ALA A 37 -49.62 -11.21 -12.52
CA ALA A 37 -49.40 -10.27 -13.60
C ALA A 37 -49.88 -8.89 -13.16
N THR A 38 -48.97 -8.11 -12.57
CA THR A 38 -49.17 -6.67 -12.40
C THR A 38 -49.05 -6.03 -13.77
N ALA A 39 -50.20 -5.74 -14.39
CA ALA A 39 -50.29 -4.90 -15.58
C ALA A 39 -49.66 -3.53 -15.29
N MET A 40 -48.45 -3.30 -15.79
CA MET A 40 -47.92 -1.94 -15.94
C MET A 40 -48.22 -1.47 -17.35
N ASP A 41 -49.07 -0.44 -17.41
CA ASP A 41 -49.37 0.38 -18.58
C ASP A 41 -48.07 0.80 -19.27
N ILE A 42 -47.78 0.18 -20.41
CA ILE A 42 -46.77 0.66 -21.34
C ILE A 42 -47.52 1.58 -22.30
N ASP A 43 -47.54 2.89 -21.99
CA ASP A 43 -47.92 3.94 -22.92
C ASP A 43 -47.02 3.86 -24.17
N SER A 44 -47.46 3.08 -25.16
CA SER A 44 -46.68 2.74 -26.35
C SER A 44 -46.88 3.72 -27.51
N THR A 45 -47.17 5.01 -27.29
CA THR A 45 -47.43 5.94 -28.40
C THR A 45 -47.17 7.41 -28.06
N THR A 46 -45.94 7.76 -27.66
CA THR A 46 -45.38 9.06 -28.08
C THR A 46 -44.20 8.76 -28.99
N VAL A 47 -44.51 8.55 -30.27
CA VAL A 47 -43.52 8.29 -31.33
C VAL A 47 -42.65 9.53 -31.47
N ARG A 48 -41.48 9.53 -30.83
CA ARG A 48 -40.46 10.55 -31.05
C ARG A 48 -39.94 10.37 -32.48
N PRO A 49 -39.99 11.39 -33.34
CA PRO A 49 -39.44 11.28 -34.68
C PRO A 49 -37.96 10.93 -34.57
N LEU A 50 -37.50 10.05 -35.47
CA LEU A 50 -36.08 9.70 -35.56
C LEU A 50 -35.26 10.99 -35.67
N PRO A 51 -34.14 11.10 -34.93
CA PRO A 51 -33.30 12.28 -35.01
C PRO A 51 -32.88 12.51 -36.45
N THR A 52 -32.78 13.79 -36.82
CA THR A 52 -32.35 14.18 -38.17
C THR A 52 -30.97 13.59 -38.47
N PHE A 53 -30.73 13.30 -39.76
CA PHE A 53 -29.46 12.72 -40.19
C PHE A 53 -28.23 13.55 -39.75
N GLU A 54 -28.39 14.87 -39.68
CA GLU A 54 -27.39 15.81 -39.17
C GLU A 54 -27.06 15.58 -37.69
N ALA A 55 -28.08 15.40 -36.84
CA ALA A 55 -27.87 15.09 -35.43
C ALA A 55 -27.15 13.73 -35.23
N ILE A 56 -27.44 12.75 -36.10
CA ILE A 56 -26.78 11.44 -36.08
C ILE A 56 -25.31 11.56 -36.54
N SER A 57 -25.04 12.38 -37.56
CA SER A 57 -23.67 12.56 -38.09
C SER A 57 -22.78 13.31 -37.09
N GLU A 58 -23.32 14.33 -36.40
CA GLU A 58 -22.64 15.01 -35.32
C GLU A 58 -22.32 14.09 -34.15
N LEU A 59 -23.27 13.23 -33.76
CA LEU A 59 -23.06 12.24 -32.70
C LEU A 59 -21.96 11.24 -33.08
N ARG A 60 -21.94 10.77 -34.33
CA ARG A 60 -20.88 9.90 -34.85
C ARG A 60 -19.52 10.58 -34.81
N ARG A 61 -19.45 11.86 -35.20
CA ARG A 61 -18.22 12.67 -35.13
C ARG A 61 -17.73 12.85 -33.70
N LEU A 62 -18.62 13.17 -32.77
CA LEU A 62 -18.30 13.31 -31.34
C LEU A 62 -17.82 11.98 -30.74
N LEU A 63 -18.47 10.87 -31.10
CA LEU A 63 -18.07 9.54 -30.67
C LEU A 63 -16.67 9.19 -31.18
N GLN A 64 -16.41 9.41 -32.47
CA GLN A 64 -15.10 9.18 -33.08
C GLN A 64 -14.01 10.03 -32.40
N LYS A 65 -14.28 11.31 -32.13
CA LYS A 65 -13.37 12.19 -31.39
C LYS A 65 -13.07 11.63 -29.99
N ARG A 66 -14.11 11.20 -29.26
CA ARG A 66 -13.95 10.64 -27.92
C ARG A 66 -13.19 9.32 -27.92
N ILE A 67 -13.40 8.47 -28.93
CA ILE A 67 -12.64 7.23 -29.13
C ILE A 67 -11.17 7.56 -29.42
N ALA A 68 -10.89 8.54 -30.27
CA ALA A 68 -9.53 8.99 -30.57
C ALA A 68 -8.83 9.50 -29.29
N ASP A 69 -9.49 10.32 -28.48
CA ASP A 69 -8.96 10.79 -27.19
C ASP A 69 -8.66 9.62 -26.23
N PHE A 70 -9.54 8.61 -26.17
CA PHE A 70 -9.29 7.43 -25.34
C PHE A 70 -8.13 6.58 -25.88
N GLN A 71 -8.03 6.42 -27.19
CA GLN A 71 -6.90 5.73 -27.81
C GLN A 71 -5.60 6.49 -27.59
N GLU A 72 -5.59 7.82 -27.66
CA GLU A 72 -4.41 8.65 -27.39
C GLU A 72 -4.02 8.56 -25.90
N ARG A 73 -4.98 8.61 -24.97
CA ARG A 73 -4.72 8.42 -23.54
C ARG A 73 -4.17 7.02 -23.23
N ARG A 74 -4.62 5.99 -23.95
CA ARG A 74 -4.05 4.64 -23.87
C ARG A 74 -2.65 4.61 -24.46
N ARG A 75 -2.45 5.16 -25.66
CA ARG A 75 -1.14 5.31 -26.30
C ARG A 75 -0.16 6.11 -25.43
N ARG A 76 -0.53 7.19 -24.76
CA ARG A 76 0.37 7.92 -23.84
C ARG A 76 0.78 7.09 -22.63
N LYS A 77 -0.05 6.13 -22.20
CA LYS A 77 0.26 5.19 -21.11
C LYS A 77 1.06 3.97 -21.58
N THR A 78 0.91 3.57 -22.84
CA THR A 78 1.49 2.35 -23.42
C THR A 78 2.37 2.63 -24.65
N ALA A 79 2.81 3.87 -24.85
CA ALA A 79 3.56 4.25 -26.04
C ALA A 79 4.84 3.43 -26.04
N PRO A 80 5.21 2.81 -27.17
CA PRO A 80 6.56 2.30 -27.31
C PRO A 80 7.49 3.48 -27.04
N PRO A 81 8.52 3.27 -26.20
CA PRO A 81 9.36 4.39 -25.83
C PRO A 81 10.00 4.98 -27.08
N LEU A 82 10.21 6.29 -27.05
CA LEU A 82 11.12 6.97 -27.96
C LEU A 82 12.46 6.21 -27.98
N SER A 83 13.21 6.29 -29.08
CA SER A 83 14.43 5.48 -29.32
C SER A 83 15.29 5.32 -28.05
N ARG A 84 15.94 4.16 -27.86
CA ARG A 84 16.68 3.82 -26.62
C ARG A 84 17.57 4.97 -26.13
N ASP A 85 18.22 5.68 -27.04
CA ASP A 85 19.10 6.81 -26.72
C ASP A 85 18.33 8.03 -26.20
N GLU A 86 17.13 8.27 -26.73
CA GLU A 86 16.23 9.33 -26.27
C GLU A 86 15.71 9.05 -24.86
N ILE A 87 15.43 7.78 -24.51
CA ILE A 87 15.09 7.36 -23.13
C ILE A 87 16.25 7.67 -22.17
N LEU A 88 17.48 7.39 -22.60
CA LEU A 88 18.66 7.64 -21.78
C LEU A 88 18.88 9.15 -21.58
N GLN A 89 18.73 9.95 -22.64
CA GLN A 89 18.81 11.41 -22.57
C GLN A 89 17.70 12.03 -21.69
N GLU A 90 16.48 11.53 -21.77
CA GLU A 90 15.38 12.00 -20.91
C GLU A 90 15.63 11.65 -19.44
N ARG A 91 16.19 10.45 -19.17
CA ARG A 91 16.58 10.04 -17.82
C ARG A 91 17.71 10.87 -17.25
N THR A 92 18.74 11.19 -18.04
CA THR A 92 19.85 12.04 -17.59
C THR A 92 19.37 13.47 -17.34
N ARG A 93 18.53 14.01 -18.23
CA ARG A 93 17.87 15.31 -18.07
C ARG A 93 17.01 15.38 -16.80
N LYS A 94 16.13 14.40 -16.56
CA LYS A 94 15.30 14.34 -15.34
C LYS A 94 16.14 14.23 -14.07
N LYS A 95 17.24 13.45 -14.10
CA LYS A 95 18.19 13.38 -12.98
C LYS A 95 18.89 14.72 -12.74
N ALA A 96 19.30 15.41 -13.80
CA ALA A 96 19.94 16.73 -13.71
C ALA A 96 18.97 17.77 -13.13
N GLU A 97 17.73 17.84 -13.64
CA GLU A 97 16.69 18.75 -13.14
C GLU A 97 16.34 18.48 -11.67
N MET A 98 16.26 17.21 -11.24
CA MET A 98 16.02 16.86 -9.84
C MET A 98 17.21 17.29 -8.96
N LYS A 99 18.45 17.05 -9.40
CA LYS A 99 19.66 17.44 -8.68
C LYS A 99 19.77 18.97 -8.58
N GLU A 100 19.40 19.69 -9.63
CA GLU A 100 19.35 21.14 -9.64
C GLU A 100 18.27 21.68 -8.70
N LYS A 101 17.05 21.10 -8.71
CA LYS A 101 15.99 21.44 -7.75
C LYS A 101 16.42 21.21 -6.32
N LEU A 102 17.07 20.08 -6.03
CA LEU A 102 17.58 19.77 -4.71
C LEU A 102 18.70 20.74 -4.30
N ARG A 103 19.58 21.12 -5.24
CA ARG A 103 20.64 22.11 -5.00
C ARG A 103 20.06 23.51 -4.77
N LYS A 104 19.01 23.90 -5.51
CA LYS A 104 18.28 25.16 -5.30
C LYS A 104 17.58 25.17 -3.94
N GLN A 105 16.90 24.09 -3.56
CA GLN A 105 16.27 23.97 -2.22
C GLN A 105 17.29 24.02 -1.08
N ARG A 106 18.45 23.37 -1.26
CA ARG A 106 19.54 23.39 -0.27
C ARG A 106 20.21 24.77 -0.18
N ASN A 107 20.46 25.40 -1.33
CA ASN A 107 21.10 26.72 -1.38
C ASN A 107 20.14 27.86 -0.98
N SER A 108 18.83 27.67 -1.07
CA SER A 108 17.84 28.61 -0.53
C SER A 108 17.76 28.62 1.00
N GLY A 109 18.62 27.86 1.72
CA GLY A 109 18.85 28.02 3.15
C GLY A 109 17.69 27.64 4.07
N THR A 110 16.65 26.97 3.57
CA THR A 110 15.48 26.60 4.38
C THR A 110 15.52 25.13 4.77
N ASP A 111 16.48 24.77 5.62
CA ASP A 111 16.50 23.45 6.25
C ASP A 111 15.43 23.43 7.36
N GLY A 112 14.31 22.73 7.12
CA GLY A 112 13.46 22.23 8.22
C GLY A 112 11.98 22.63 8.25
N VAL A 113 11.48 23.51 7.37
CA VAL A 113 10.04 23.89 7.41
C VAL A 113 9.26 23.24 6.25
N PRO A 114 8.23 22.41 6.53
CA PRO A 114 7.42 21.76 5.52
C PRO A 114 6.74 22.79 4.60
N SER A 115 6.70 22.48 3.31
CA SER A 115 6.27 23.36 2.20
C SER A 115 4.88 23.99 2.34
N VAL A 116 4.04 23.51 3.26
CA VAL A 116 2.68 24.03 3.51
C VAL A 116 2.71 25.33 4.33
N ALA A 117 3.67 25.49 5.24
CA ALA A 117 3.77 26.69 6.09
C ALA A 117 4.24 27.95 5.32
N ARG A 118 4.82 27.79 4.13
CA ARG A 118 5.35 28.92 3.33
C ARG A 118 4.31 29.68 2.52
N LYS A 119 3.12 29.12 2.28
CA LYS A 119 2.03 29.86 1.63
C LYS A 119 1.30 30.80 2.60
N ILE A 120 1.49 30.63 3.90
CA ILE A 120 0.84 31.46 4.92
C ILE A 120 1.76 32.64 5.32
N LEU A 121 3.09 32.44 5.35
CA LEU A 121 4.04 33.46 5.80
C LEU A 121 4.39 34.56 4.79
N ASN A 122 3.93 34.47 3.54
CA ASN A 122 4.11 35.54 2.56
C ASN A 122 2.89 36.47 2.45
N ALA A 123 1.87 36.28 3.31
CA ALA A 123 0.66 37.11 3.34
C ALA A 123 0.55 37.98 4.60
N GLU A 124 1.52 37.92 5.51
CA GLU A 124 1.46 38.64 6.79
C GLU A 124 2.73 39.45 7.00
N ASP A 125 2.86 40.50 6.20
CA ASP A 125 3.58 41.69 6.65
C ASP A 125 2.93 42.21 7.95
N GLU A 126 3.79 42.54 8.90
CA GLU A 126 3.53 43.33 10.11
C GLU A 126 2.63 42.72 11.21
N LYS A 127 3.24 41.94 12.11
CA LYS A 127 2.99 42.04 13.57
C LYS A 127 4.12 41.40 14.39
N LYS A 128 4.89 42.26 15.07
CA LYS A 128 5.90 41.89 16.07
C LYS A 128 5.28 41.06 17.19
N ILE A 129 5.71 39.81 17.35
CA ILE A 129 5.54 39.06 18.61
C ILE A 129 6.92 38.58 19.07
N LYS A 130 7.38 39.16 20.18
CA LYS A 130 8.57 38.71 20.93
C LYS A 130 8.27 37.32 21.52
N VAL A 131 8.92 36.28 21.01
CA VAL A 131 8.94 34.96 21.66
C VAL A 131 10.23 34.86 22.48
N ARG A 132 10.08 34.72 23.80
CA ARG A 132 11.17 34.36 24.71
C ARG A 132 11.56 32.89 24.45
N VAL A 133 12.86 32.64 24.31
CA VAL A 133 13.45 31.30 24.30
C VAL A 133 13.33 30.71 25.70
N ILE A 134 12.68 29.54 25.83
CA ILE A 134 12.72 28.72 27.04
C ILE A 134 13.51 27.47 26.69
N ASP A 135 14.70 27.35 27.28
CA ASP A 135 15.56 26.18 27.15
C ASP A 135 14.90 24.94 27.75
N SER A 136 14.81 23.88 26.94
CA SER A 136 14.19 22.61 27.31
C SER A 136 15.15 21.78 28.17
N ARG A 137 15.19 22.03 29.47
CA ARG A 137 15.92 21.15 30.41
C ARG A 137 15.32 21.11 31.82
N ALA A 138 14.03 20.80 31.96
CA ALA A 138 13.46 20.23 33.19
C ALA A 138 11.97 19.91 33.01
N CYS A 139 11.59 18.62 33.04
CA CYS A 139 10.36 18.12 33.70
C CYS A 139 10.13 16.62 33.43
N LEU A 140 10.88 15.77 34.14
CA LEU A 140 10.40 14.46 34.58
C LEU A 140 9.86 14.64 36.01
N SER A 141 8.55 14.78 36.15
CA SER A 141 7.76 14.43 37.36
C SER A 141 6.32 14.93 37.18
N GLY A 142 5.33 14.07 37.42
CA GLY A 142 3.93 14.51 37.43
C GLY A 142 2.95 13.45 36.93
N LEU A 143 2.76 12.43 37.75
CA LEU A 143 1.68 11.45 37.64
C LEU A 143 0.32 12.16 37.81
N GLN A 144 -0.55 12.21 36.79
CA GLN A 144 -2.01 12.25 37.01
C GLN A 144 -2.76 11.45 35.95
N ARG A 145 -3.46 10.45 36.47
CA ARG A 145 -4.47 9.60 35.85
C ARG A 145 -5.78 10.39 35.85
N SER A 146 -6.37 10.65 34.68
CA SER A 146 -7.78 11.03 34.59
C SER A 146 -8.47 10.18 33.52
N THR A 147 -9.52 9.53 33.97
CA THR A 147 -10.45 8.71 33.21
C THR A 147 -11.50 9.60 32.59
N VAL A 148 -11.44 9.80 31.27
CA VAL A 148 -12.60 10.08 30.44
C VAL A 148 -12.30 9.59 29.04
N SER A 149 -13.12 8.64 28.59
CA SER A 149 -13.19 8.17 27.22
C SER A 149 -13.40 9.36 26.28
N PRO A 150 -12.56 9.58 25.24
CA PRO A 150 -12.97 10.45 24.17
C PRO A 150 -13.95 9.66 23.30
N SER A 151 -15.24 9.96 23.50
CA SER A 151 -16.24 9.85 22.43
C SER A 151 -15.61 10.33 21.13
N THR A 152 -15.75 9.54 20.07
CA THR A 152 -15.40 9.93 18.70
C THR A 152 -15.85 11.36 18.44
N PRO A 153 -15.03 12.24 17.83
CA PRO A 153 -15.50 13.55 17.43
C PRO A 153 -16.49 13.36 16.28
N PHE A 154 -17.78 13.33 16.61
CA PHE A 154 -18.82 13.68 15.65
C PHE A 154 -18.56 15.13 15.29
N VAL A 155 -18.15 15.36 14.04
CA VAL A 155 -17.78 16.66 13.53
C VAL A 155 -19.06 17.45 13.37
N ASP A 156 -19.33 18.43 14.25
CA ASP A 156 -20.32 19.45 13.96
C ASP A 156 -19.88 20.17 12.68
N ALA A 157 -20.61 19.95 11.59
CA ALA A 157 -20.29 20.48 10.27
C ALA A 157 -20.50 22.02 10.16
N ILE A 158 -20.90 22.64 11.25
CA ILE A 158 -21.33 24.04 11.33
C ILE A 158 -20.62 24.65 12.53
N ASN A 159 -19.69 25.57 12.29
CA ASN A 159 -19.09 26.37 13.36
C ASN A 159 -20.15 27.33 13.96
N ASP A 160 -19.91 27.88 15.15
CA ASP A 160 -20.80 28.84 15.87
C ASP A 160 -21.22 30.09 15.06
N LYS A 161 -20.63 30.31 13.89
CA LYS A 161 -20.98 31.36 12.92
C LYS A 161 -21.88 30.88 11.77
N PHE A 162 -22.47 29.70 11.87
CA PHE A 162 -23.30 29.06 10.85
C PHE A 162 -22.62 28.83 9.48
N GLU A 163 -21.28 28.81 9.44
CA GLU A 163 -20.54 28.47 8.23
C GLU A 163 -20.33 26.96 8.13
N VAL A 164 -20.73 26.38 6.99
CA VAL A 164 -20.49 24.97 6.67
C VAL A 164 -19.01 24.80 6.33
N VAL A 165 -18.23 24.33 7.31
CA VAL A 165 -16.81 24.05 7.13
C VAL A 165 -16.64 22.56 6.86
N PHE A 166 -16.28 22.22 5.64
CA PHE A 166 -15.83 20.87 5.32
C PHE A 166 -14.49 20.64 6.02
N SER A 167 -14.52 19.98 7.19
CA SER A 167 -13.29 19.57 7.85
C SER A 167 -12.49 18.71 6.87
N ASN A 168 -11.21 19.03 6.72
CA ASN A 168 -10.31 18.25 5.87
C ASN A 168 -10.26 16.82 6.44
N PHE A 169 -11.01 15.92 5.82
CA PHE A 169 -11.04 14.51 6.17
C PHE A 169 -9.62 13.95 5.95
N VAL A 170 -8.86 13.82 7.03
CA VAL A 170 -7.60 13.10 7.01
C VAL A 170 -7.99 11.64 6.92
N PHE A 171 -7.99 11.10 5.70
CA PHE A 171 -8.06 9.66 5.53
C PHE A 171 -6.90 9.07 6.33
N ASP A 172 -7.19 8.17 7.25
CA ASP A 172 -6.24 7.47 8.13
C ASP A 172 -5.34 6.49 7.33
N GLY A 173 -5.07 6.83 6.07
CA GLY A 173 -3.98 6.28 5.29
C GLY A 173 -2.70 6.76 5.92
N GLU A 174 -2.20 5.95 6.86
CA GLU A 174 -0.88 6.01 7.45
C GLU A 174 0.16 6.34 6.37
N ASN A 175 0.40 7.63 6.16
CA ASN A 175 1.50 8.14 5.36
C ASN A 175 2.77 8.01 6.20
N SER A 176 3.03 6.82 6.76
CA SER A 176 4.34 6.49 7.26
C SER A 176 5.25 6.45 6.04
N LYS A 177 6.07 7.50 5.90
CA LYS A 177 7.23 7.46 5.01
C LYS A 177 7.86 6.09 5.19
N LYS A 178 8.07 5.35 4.09
CA LYS A 178 8.66 4.00 4.05
C LYS A 178 10.04 4.00 4.69
N SER A 179 10.10 4.15 6.01
CA SER A 179 11.31 4.01 6.79
C SER A 179 11.66 2.53 6.71
N GLY A 180 12.86 2.23 6.21
CA GLY A 180 13.34 0.86 6.15
C GLY A 180 13.25 0.25 7.55
N MET A 181 12.41 -0.77 7.71
CA MET A 181 12.24 -1.47 8.98
C MET A 181 13.59 -1.97 9.48
N ASP A 182 13.95 -1.62 10.73
CA ASP A 182 15.16 -2.14 11.37
C ASP A 182 15.04 -3.65 11.58
N VAL A 183 15.86 -4.42 10.84
CA VAL A 183 15.84 -5.88 10.82
C VAL A 183 16.30 -6.46 12.16
N ARG A 184 17.22 -5.78 12.88
CA ARG A 184 17.70 -6.25 14.19
C ARG A 184 16.64 -6.03 15.26
N GLY A 185 16.03 -4.85 15.29
CA GLY A 185 14.88 -4.56 16.15
C GLY A 185 13.70 -5.51 15.88
N ALA A 186 13.42 -5.82 14.62
CA ALA A 186 12.40 -6.80 14.24
C ALA A 186 12.68 -8.20 14.81
N LEU A 187 13.94 -8.65 14.74
CA LEU A 187 14.34 -9.95 15.29
C LEU A 187 14.11 -10.02 16.80
N LYS A 188 14.55 -8.99 17.53
CA LYS A 188 14.33 -8.89 18.99
C LYS A 188 12.86 -8.90 19.35
N LYS A 189 12.02 -8.19 18.59
CA LYS A 189 10.57 -8.18 18.81
C LYS A 189 9.93 -9.55 18.56
N ALA A 190 10.37 -10.27 17.53
CA ALA A 190 9.87 -11.61 17.23
C ALA A 190 10.28 -12.63 18.31
N GLU A 191 11.54 -12.59 18.76
CA GLU A 191 12.05 -13.46 19.84
C GLU A 191 11.36 -13.14 21.17
N ALA A 192 11.22 -11.87 21.55
CA ALA A 192 10.51 -11.47 22.76
C ALA A 192 9.02 -11.86 22.76
N LYS A 193 8.35 -11.85 21.60
CA LYS A 193 6.97 -12.36 21.49
C LYS A 193 6.90 -13.87 21.71
N ALA A 194 7.84 -14.62 21.14
CA ALA A 194 7.92 -16.07 21.31
C ALA A 194 8.22 -16.43 22.78
N GLU A 195 9.15 -15.73 23.42
CA GLU A 195 9.47 -15.89 24.84
C GLU A 195 8.27 -15.58 25.74
N LYS A 196 7.50 -14.52 25.45
CA LYS A 196 6.26 -14.22 26.20
C LYS A 196 5.24 -15.34 26.11
N ILE A 197 5.03 -15.91 24.93
CA ILE A 197 4.11 -17.03 24.75
C ILE A 197 4.64 -18.27 25.47
N ALA A 198 5.95 -18.52 25.44
CA ALA A 198 6.56 -19.64 26.16
C ALA A 198 6.45 -19.50 27.69
N ASN A 199 6.66 -18.30 28.23
CA ASN A 199 6.50 -18.02 29.66
C ASN A 199 5.03 -18.21 30.09
N ILE A 200 4.09 -17.67 29.31
CA ILE A 200 2.65 -17.86 29.59
C ILE A 200 2.25 -19.33 29.44
N ALA A 201 2.85 -20.06 28.50
CA ALA A 201 2.59 -21.50 28.33
C ALA A 201 3.08 -22.33 29.52
N ALA A 202 4.17 -21.91 30.16
CA ALA A 202 4.69 -22.56 31.37
C ALA A 202 3.74 -22.37 32.57
N ASP A 203 3.15 -21.18 32.72
CA ASP A 203 2.23 -20.88 33.83
C ASP A 203 0.79 -21.40 33.55
N VAL A 204 0.24 -21.11 32.36
CA VAL A 204 -1.13 -21.43 31.96
C VAL A 204 -1.22 -21.77 30.46
N PRO A 205 -1.24 -23.07 30.09
CA PRO A 205 -1.22 -23.47 28.68
C PRO A 205 -2.47 -23.04 27.90
N ALA A 206 -3.63 -22.96 28.55
CA ALA A 206 -4.88 -22.53 27.91
C ALA A 206 -4.82 -21.06 27.43
N LYS A 207 -4.27 -20.16 28.25
CA LYS A 207 -4.11 -18.74 27.89
C LYS A 207 -3.06 -18.55 26.80
N ALA A 208 -2.02 -19.39 26.79
CA ALA A 208 -1.02 -19.35 25.74
C ALA A 208 -1.61 -19.75 24.37
N ALA A 209 -2.49 -20.75 24.33
CA ALA A 209 -3.20 -21.14 23.11
C ALA A 209 -4.11 -20.02 22.60
N GLU A 210 -4.89 -19.38 23.48
CA GLU A 210 -5.75 -18.24 23.13
C GLU A 210 -4.94 -17.06 22.56
N ILE A 211 -3.82 -16.71 23.19
CA ILE A 211 -2.92 -15.65 22.70
C ILE A 211 -2.28 -16.04 21.36
N ALA A 212 -1.91 -17.30 21.17
CA ALA A 212 -1.36 -17.77 19.90
C ALA A 212 -2.40 -17.67 18.77
N GLU A 213 -3.64 -18.07 19.05
CA GLU A 213 -4.77 -17.96 18.14
C GLU A 213 -5.09 -16.50 17.81
N GLU A 214 -5.20 -15.63 18.81
CA GLU A 214 -5.43 -14.20 18.61
C GLU A 214 -4.33 -13.57 17.74
N ASN A 215 -3.05 -13.94 17.97
CA ASN A 215 -1.94 -13.48 17.16
C ASN A 215 -2.03 -13.99 15.71
N ALA A 216 -2.50 -15.22 15.49
CA ALA A 216 -2.73 -15.77 14.15
C ALA A 216 -3.84 -15.01 13.42
N TRP A 217 -4.97 -14.73 14.09
CA TRP A 217 -6.07 -13.94 13.53
C TRP A 217 -5.65 -12.50 13.23
N ARG A 218 -4.89 -11.86 14.13
CA ARG A 218 -4.33 -10.51 13.89
C ARG A 218 -3.38 -10.50 12.69
N ARG A 219 -2.57 -11.56 12.51
CA ARG A 219 -1.70 -11.71 11.33
C ARG A 219 -2.52 -11.89 10.06
N ALA A 220 -3.55 -12.73 10.10
CA ALA A 220 -4.46 -12.94 8.98
C ALA A 220 -5.21 -11.66 8.59
N SER A 221 -5.69 -10.88 9.56
CA SER A 221 -6.35 -9.59 9.33
C SER A 221 -5.42 -8.58 8.64
N LYS A 222 -4.16 -8.48 9.08
CA LYS A 222 -3.16 -7.63 8.42
C LYS A 222 -2.85 -8.08 6.99
N LEU A 223 -2.73 -9.39 6.77
CA LEU A 223 -2.54 -9.96 5.44
C LEU A 223 -3.73 -9.65 4.52
N ALA A 224 -4.96 -9.76 5.02
CA ALA A 224 -6.17 -9.44 4.28
C ALA A 224 -6.25 -7.94 3.92
N ARG A 225 -5.77 -7.05 4.80
CA ARG A 225 -5.60 -5.62 4.49
C ARG A 225 -4.52 -5.33 3.43
N GLY A 226 -3.70 -6.32 3.09
CA GLY A 226 -2.59 -6.20 2.14
C GLY A 226 -1.23 -5.89 2.77
N ASP A 227 -1.16 -5.81 4.11
CA ASP A 227 0.09 -5.63 4.83
C ASP A 227 0.94 -6.90 4.78
N LYS A 228 2.26 -6.73 4.66
CA LYS A 228 3.23 -7.83 4.63
C LYS A 228 3.98 -7.91 5.97
N PRO A 229 3.47 -8.63 6.99
CA PRO A 229 4.13 -8.75 8.28
C PRO A 229 5.50 -9.44 8.15
N LYS A 230 6.55 -8.87 8.73
CA LYS A 230 7.94 -9.32 8.63
C LYS A 230 8.46 -9.87 9.97
N ASP A 231 7.72 -10.81 10.56
CA ASP A 231 7.99 -11.31 11.91
C ASP A 231 8.71 -12.69 11.90
N ASP A 232 9.03 -13.26 10.73
CA ASP A 232 9.62 -14.60 10.63
C ASP A 232 11.11 -14.62 11.04
N VAL A 233 11.42 -15.20 12.20
CA VAL A 233 12.77 -15.26 12.82
C VAL A 233 13.84 -15.80 11.85
N ARG A 234 13.55 -16.90 11.14
CA ARG A 234 14.49 -17.51 10.19
C ARG A 234 14.82 -16.57 9.03
N LEU A 235 13.84 -15.81 8.55
CA LEU A 235 14.00 -14.90 7.41
C LEU A 235 14.73 -13.62 7.84
N LEU A 236 14.46 -13.12 9.04
CA LEU A 236 15.17 -12.00 9.65
C LEU A 236 16.65 -12.33 9.86
N LYS A 237 16.97 -13.50 10.43
CA LYS A 237 18.36 -14.00 10.57
C LYS A 237 19.08 -14.09 9.21
N LYS A 238 18.41 -14.61 8.17
CA LYS A 238 18.97 -14.64 6.79
C LYS A 238 19.21 -13.24 6.25
N THR A 239 18.31 -12.29 6.50
CA THR A 239 18.43 -10.91 6.03
C THR A 239 19.63 -10.21 6.66
N ILE A 240 19.85 -10.41 7.97
CA ILE A 240 21.04 -9.93 8.67
C ILE A 240 22.31 -10.49 8.01
N ARG A 241 22.40 -11.82 7.84
CA ARG A 241 23.56 -12.46 7.20
C ARG A 241 23.83 -11.94 5.78
N ARG A 242 22.78 -11.71 4.98
CA ARG A 242 22.93 -11.12 3.63
C ARG A 242 23.47 -9.69 3.71
N SER A 243 22.96 -8.88 4.64
CA SER A 243 23.42 -7.50 4.83
C SER A 243 24.89 -7.45 5.27
N GLU A 244 25.31 -8.35 6.15
CA GLU A 244 26.69 -8.46 6.63
C GLU A 244 27.63 -8.92 5.51
N ARG A 245 27.23 -9.91 4.71
CA ARG A 245 28.00 -10.31 3.52
C ARG A 245 28.11 -9.19 2.49
N GLY A 246 27.05 -8.40 2.30
CA GLY A 246 27.07 -7.22 1.43
C GLY A 246 28.10 -6.19 1.89
N LYS A 247 28.09 -5.86 3.19
CA LYS A 247 29.06 -4.96 3.82
C LYS A 247 30.49 -5.51 3.76
N ALA A 248 30.68 -6.82 3.95
CA ALA A 248 32.00 -7.45 3.85
C ALA A 248 32.55 -7.39 2.42
N LYS A 249 31.70 -7.58 1.40
CA LYS A 249 32.07 -7.43 -0.02
C LYS A 249 32.45 -5.99 -0.34
N SER A 250 31.64 -5.01 0.05
CA SER A 250 31.97 -3.60 -0.18
C SER A 250 33.25 -3.19 0.54
N ALA A 251 33.44 -3.61 1.79
CA ALA A 251 34.66 -3.37 2.54
C ALA A 251 35.89 -4.05 1.92
N ARG A 252 35.73 -5.18 1.22
CA ARG A 252 36.81 -5.81 0.45
C ARG A 252 37.15 -4.98 -0.78
N VAL A 253 36.16 -4.54 -1.54
CA VAL A 253 36.33 -3.71 -2.75
C VAL A 253 37.01 -2.38 -2.41
N GLU A 254 36.55 -1.71 -1.35
CA GLU A 254 37.13 -0.45 -0.88
C GLU A 254 38.60 -0.61 -0.46
N ARG A 255 38.92 -1.69 0.28
CA ARG A 255 40.30 -2.03 0.65
C ARG A 255 41.20 -2.29 -0.56
N THR A 256 40.69 -2.95 -1.60
CA THR A 256 41.48 -3.21 -2.82
C THR A 256 41.65 -1.98 -3.68
N ALA A 257 40.64 -1.11 -3.76
CA ALA A 257 40.67 0.13 -4.54
C ALA A 257 41.58 1.19 -3.91
N GLY A 258 41.64 1.28 -2.58
CA GLY A 258 42.54 2.21 -1.88
C GLY A 258 44.01 1.77 -1.80
N ARG A 259 44.36 0.60 -2.37
CA ARG A 259 45.72 0.04 -2.39
C ARG A 259 46.37 0.08 -3.77
N SER A 260 45.68 0.65 -4.76
CA SER A 260 46.16 0.92 -6.13
C SER A 260 46.43 2.41 -6.27
#